data_AF-A0A450YZ34-F1
#
_entry.id   AF-A0A450YZ34-F1
#
_cell.length_a   1.000
_cell.length_b   1.000
_cell.length_c   1.000
_cell.angle_alpha   90.00
_cell.angle_beta   90.00
_cell.angle_gamma   90.00
#
_symmetry.space_group_name_H-M   'P 1'
#
loop_
_entity.id
_entity.type
_entity.pdbx_description
1 polymer ?
#
loop_
_entity_poly.entity_id
_entity_poly.type
_entity_poly.pdbx_seq_one_letter_code
_entity_poly.pdbx_strand_id
1 'polypeptide(L)'
;MRKIREILRLKHEAKLSHGKIASALGISKGVVTKYISLAQVRGVACPLPEDDASLKSLLSTLRKPTGKVDPDWFQIHTELKRKGVTI
;
A
#
# COMPACT_ATOMS: atom_id res chain seq x y z
N MET A 1 2.51 -15.95 0.68
CA MET A 1 1.16 -15.41 0.90
C MET A 1 0.66 -15.62 2.33
N ARG A 2 1.00 -16.74 3.00
CA ARG A 2 0.69 -17.01 4.42
C ARG A 2 0.83 -15.82 5.38
N LYS A 3 2.00 -15.16 5.44
CA LYS A 3 2.22 -13.99 6.33
C LYS A 3 1.26 -12.82 6.07
N ILE A 4 0.92 -12.54 4.80
CA ILE A 4 0.02 -11.43 4.46
C ILE A 4 -1.40 -11.75 4.92
N ARG A 5 -1.82 -13.00 4.75
CA ARG A 5 -3.10 -13.48 5.26
C ARG A 5 -3.17 -13.33 6.77
N GLU A 6 -2.11 -13.71 7.49
CA GLU A 6 -2.06 -13.56 8.94
C GLU A 6 -2.06 -12.09 9.39
N ILE A 7 -1.41 -11.18 8.66
CA ILE A 7 -1.49 -9.74 8.94
C ILE A 7 -2.95 -9.27 8.92
N LEU A 8 -3.68 -9.64 7.85
CA LEU A 8 -5.06 -9.22 7.67
C LEU A 8 -5.99 -9.92 8.66
N ARG A 9 -5.77 -11.20 8.92
CA ARG A 9 -6.48 -11.97 9.94
C ARG A 9 -6.33 -11.35 11.32
N LEU A 10 -5.10 -11.08 11.77
CA LEU A 10 -4.83 -10.48 13.08
C LEU A 10 -5.37 -9.05 13.19
N LYS A 11 -5.44 -8.32 12.07
CA LYS A 11 -6.04 -6.98 12.06
C LYS A 11 -7.57 -7.03 12.17
N HIS A 12 -8.22 -7.95 11.49
CA HIS A 12 -9.69 -8.01 11.45
C HIS A 12 -10.31 -8.85 12.56
N GLU A 13 -9.78 -10.06 12.83
CA GLU A 13 -10.27 -10.96 13.88
C GLU A 13 -9.82 -10.51 15.27
N ALA A 14 -8.52 -10.24 15.44
CA ALA A 14 -7.92 -9.95 16.74
C ALA A 14 -7.79 -8.45 17.05
N LYS A 15 -8.16 -7.56 16.11
CA LYS A 15 -8.10 -6.08 16.24
C LYS A 15 -6.76 -5.56 16.78
N LEU A 16 -5.67 -6.24 16.47
CA LEU A 16 -4.35 -5.93 17.00
C LEU A 16 -3.76 -4.65 16.38
N SER A 17 -2.89 -3.98 17.13
CA SER A 17 -2.10 -2.86 16.61
C SER A 17 -1.02 -3.35 15.63
N HIS A 18 -0.59 -2.47 14.72
CA HIS A 18 0.39 -2.85 13.70
C HIS A 18 1.72 -3.33 14.30
N GLY A 19 2.08 -2.82 15.49
CA GLY A 19 3.26 -3.26 16.23
C GLY A 19 3.12 -4.70 16.76
N LYS A 20 1.98 -5.05 17.35
CA LYS A 20 1.72 -6.42 17.84
C LYS A 20 1.72 -7.43 16.70
N ILE A 21 1.14 -7.07 15.57
CA ILE A 21 1.14 -7.91 14.35
C ILE A 21 2.57 -8.11 13.83
N ALA A 22 3.37 -7.04 13.80
CA ALA A 22 4.77 -7.09 13.37
C ALA A 22 5.60 -8.03 14.25
N SER A 23 5.46 -7.92 15.58
CA SER A 23 6.13 -8.79 16.55
C SER A 23 5.68 -10.25 16.43
N ALA A 24 4.38 -10.50 16.27
CA ALA A 24 3.85 -11.86 16.17
C ALA A 24 4.34 -12.61 14.91
N LEU A 25 4.53 -11.89 13.80
CA LEU A 25 4.91 -12.49 12.51
C LEU A 25 6.39 -12.35 12.15
N GLY A 26 7.18 -11.69 13.03
CA GLY A 26 8.60 -11.42 12.81
C GLY A 26 8.85 -10.60 11.54
N ILE A 27 8.04 -9.57 11.30
CA ILE A 27 8.15 -8.69 10.11
C ILE A 27 8.20 -7.23 10.53
N SER A 28 8.65 -6.35 9.64
CA SER A 28 8.69 -4.93 9.95
C SER A 28 7.29 -4.32 10.02
N LYS A 29 7.11 -3.33 10.90
CA LYS A 29 5.89 -2.53 11.02
C LYS A 29 5.51 -1.84 9.70
N GLY A 30 6.50 -1.48 8.88
CA GLY A 30 6.28 -0.90 7.54
C GLY A 30 5.60 -1.89 6.59
N VAL A 31 5.99 -3.16 6.60
CA VAL A 31 5.35 -4.21 5.80
C VAL A 31 3.90 -4.42 6.24
N VAL A 32 3.65 -4.48 7.56
CA VAL A 32 2.30 -4.58 8.12
C VAL A 32 1.42 -3.41 7.66
N THR A 33 1.93 -2.19 7.79
CA THR A 33 1.20 -0.98 7.40
C THR A 33 0.90 -0.97 5.91
N LYS A 34 1.88 -1.31 5.06
CA LYS A 34 1.71 -1.40 3.61
C LYS A 34 0.55 -2.34 3.22
N TYR A 35 0.50 -3.54 3.79
CA TYR A 35 -0.55 -4.50 3.45
C TYR A 35 -1.92 -4.16 4.03
N ILE A 36 -1.98 -3.62 5.25
CA ILE A 36 -3.23 -3.15 5.84
C ILE A 36 -3.80 -1.98 5.03
N SER A 37 -2.98 -0.99 4.68
CA SER A 37 -3.41 0.13 3.84
C SER A 37 -3.86 -0.33 2.47
N LEU A 38 -3.17 -1.31 1.87
CA LEU A 38 -3.58 -1.89 0.59
C LEU A 38 -4.94 -2.58 0.70
N ALA A 39 -5.18 -3.34 1.76
CA ALA A 39 -6.48 -3.98 2.01
C ALA A 39 -7.59 -2.95 2.27
N GLN A 40 -7.31 -1.87 3.00
CA GLN A 40 -8.27 -0.78 3.23
C GLN A 40 -8.66 -0.07 1.93
N VAL A 41 -7.69 0.27 1.08
CA VAL A 41 -7.93 0.92 -0.23
C VAL A 41 -8.78 0.02 -1.14
N ARG A 42 -8.61 -1.30 -1.02
CA ARG A 42 -9.35 -2.29 -1.81
C ARG A 42 -10.70 -2.66 -1.20
N GLY A 43 -11.08 -2.08 -0.05
CA GLY A 43 -12.32 -2.41 0.63
C GLY A 43 -12.42 -3.89 0.96
N VAL A 44 -11.29 -4.54 1.29
CA VAL A 44 -11.27 -5.96 1.67
C VAL A 44 -12.04 -6.10 2.98
N ALA A 45 -13.34 -6.36 2.85
CA ALA A 45 -14.22 -6.65 3.96
C ALA A 45 -14.02 -8.10 4.39
N CYS A 46 -14.07 -8.34 5.70
CA CYS A 46 -14.10 -9.71 6.21
C CYS A 46 -15.38 -10.41 5.73
N PRO A 47 -15.33 -11.73 5.47
CA PRO A 47 -14.21 -12.65 5.72
C PRO A 47 -13.16 -12.68 4.59
N LEU A 48 -11.89 -12.83 4.95
CA LEU A 48 -10.82 -13.05 3.97
C LEU A 48 -10.96 -14.43 3.32
N PRO A 49 -10.73 -14.54 2.00
CA PRO A 49 -10.76 -15.83 1.33
C PRO A 49 -9.65 -16.76 1.85
N GLU A 50 -9.98 -18.04 2.01
CA GLU A 50 -9.05 -19.07 2.51
C GLU A 50 -8.00 -19.46 1.46
N ASP A 51 -8.28 -19.18 0.19
CA ASP A 51 -7.41 -19.50 -0.93
C ASP A 51 -6.34 -18.43 -1.18
N ASP A 52 -5.09 -18.87 -1.31
CA ASP A 52 -3.96 -18.01 -1.65
C ASP A 52 -4.13 -17.36 -3.03
N ALA A 53 -4.81 -18.02 -3.97
CA ALA A 53 -5.08 -17.49 -5.31
C ALA A 53 -6.06 -16.31 -5.27
N SER A 54 -7.14 -16.44 -4.51
CA SER A 54 -8.15 -15.40 -4.32
C SER A 54 -7.58 -14.19 -3.58
N LEU A 55 -6.79 -14.43 -2.54
CA LEU A 55 -6.08 -13.37 -1.84
C LEU A 55 -5.07 -12.66 -2.75
N LYS A 56 -4.31 -13.42 -3.56
CA LYS A 56 -3.44 -12.84 -4.57
C LYS A 56 -4.22 -12.00 -5.57
N SER A 57 -5.36 -12.46 -6.07
CA SER A 57 -6.18 -11.71 -7.02
C SER A 57 -6.67 -10.38 -6.42
N LEU A 58 -7.15 -10.42 -5.18
CA LEU A 58 -7.64 -9.25 -4.46
C LEU A 58 -6.54 -8.21 -4.17
N LEU A 59 -5.35 -8.70 -3.79
CA LEU A 59 -4.17 -7.87 -3.55
C LEU A 59 -3.40 -7.57 -4.85
N SER A 60 -3.70 -8.26 -5.94
CA SER A 60 -3.03 -8.06 -7.20
C SER A 60 -3.37 -6.65 -7.64
N THR A 61 -2.32 -5.88 -7.84
CA THR A 61 -2.40 -4.63 -8.55
C THR A 61 -3.07 -4.96 -9.90
N LEU A 62 -4.32 -4.53 -10.10
CA LEU A 62 -4.61 -3.77 -11.31
C LEU A 62 -3.50 -2.73 -11.32
N ARG A 63 -2.43 -3.06 -12.03
CA ARG A 63 -1.32 -2.18 -12.34
C ARG A 63 -2.06 -0.95 -12.82
N LYS A 64 -2.22 0.07 -11.94
CA LYS A 64 -2.54 1.40 -12.44
C LYS A 64 -1.47 1.55 -13.51
N PRO A 65 -1.82 1.75 -14.79
CA PRO A 65 -0.81 2.22 -15.69
C PRO A 65 -0.27 3.43 -14.95
N THR A 66 0.96 3.34 -14.48
CA THR A 66 1.72 4.52 -14.11
C THR A 66 1.97 5.18 -15.45
N GLY A 67 0.91 5.74 -16.05
CA GLY A 67 1.01 7.05 -16.63
C GLY A 67 1.49 7.90 -15.47
N LYS A 68 2.82 7.93 -15.30
CA LYS A 68 3.48 9.19 -15.09
C LYS A 68 2.86 10.05 -16.18
N VAL A 69 1.89 10.86 -15.82
CA VAL A 69 1.64 12.05 -16.62
C VAL A 69 2.96 12.78 -16.45
N ASP A 70 3.84 12.67 -17.45
CA ASP A 70 5.03 13.48 -17.50
C ASP A 70 4.53 14.92 -17.33
N PRO A 71 4.91 15.61 -16.24
CA PRO A 71 4.54 17.00 -16.09
C PRO A 71 5.10 17.73 -17.31
N ASP A 72 4.34 18.68 -17.85
CA ASP A 72 4.74 19.44 -19.03
C ASP A 72 6.00 20.25 -18.67
N TRP A 73 7.18 19.67 -18.94
CA TRP A 73 8.48 20.22 -18.55
C TRP A 73 8.71 21.62 -19.13
N PHE A 74 7.96 21.98 -20.19
CA PHE A 74 7.96 23.30 -20.80
C PHE A 74 7.39 24.39 -19.87
N GLN A 75 6.36 24.06 -19.08
CA GLN A 75 5.81 24.99 -18.09
C GLN A 75 6.77 25.20 -16.90
N ILE A 76 7.40 24.13 -16.41
CA ILE A 76 8.32 24.18 -15.26
C ILE A 76 9.58 24.99 -15.58
N HIS A 77 10.14 24.84 -16.79
CA HIS A 77 11.30 25.62 -17.24
C HIS A 77 11.01 27.11 -17.39
N THR A 78 9.77 27.48 -17.72
CA THR A 78 9.38 28.90 -17.86
C THR A 78 9.25 29.57 -16.49
N GLU A 79 8.81 28.83 -15.48
CA GLU A 79 8.64 29.32 -14.11
C GLU A 79 9.98 29.51 -13.38
N LEU A 80 10.95 28.62 -13.60
CA LEU A 80 12.31 28.74 -13.05
C LEU A 80 13.17 29.84 -13.68
N LYS A 81 12.77 30.39 -14.83
CA LYS A 81 13.50 31.49 -15.50
C LYS A 81 13.12 32.88 -15.00
N ARG A 82 12.16 32.99 -14.07
CA ARG A 82 11.80 34.26 -13.44
C ARG A 82 12.85 34.63 -12.39
N LYS A 83 13.41 35.84 -12.50
CA LYS A 83 14.41 36.40 -11.57
C LYS A 83 13.83 36.39 -10.14
N GLY A 84 14.48 35.68 -9.21
CA GLY A 84 14.19 35.76 -7.78
C GLY A 84 14.21 34.48 -6.95
N VAL A 85 14.46 33.30 -7.53
CA VAL A 85 14.58 32.06 -6.75
C VAL A 85 16.04 31.83 -6.36
N THR A 86 16.40 32.29 -5.17
CA THR A 86 17.72 32.02 -4.56
C THR A 86 17.64 30.71 -3.77
N ILE A 87 18.59 29.79 -4.02
CA ILE A 87 18.89 28.66 -3.13
C ILE A 87 20.04 29.10 -2.21
#